data_AF-A0A2A3AFH7-F1
#
_entry.id   AF-A0A2A3AFH7-F1
#
_cell.length_a   1.000
_cell.length_b   1.000
_cell.length_c   1.000
_cell.angle_alpha   90.00
_cell.angle_beta   90.00
_cell.angle_gamma   90.00
#
_symmetry.space_group_name_H-M   'P 1'
#
loop_
_entity.id
_entity.type
_entity.pdbx_description
1 polymer ?
#
loop_
_entity_poly.entity_id
_entity_poly.type
_entity_poly.pdbx_seq_one_letter_code
_entity_poly.pdbx_strand_id
1 'polypeptide(L)'
;MPALAGDRRSAVVTYCKSQAQADAEQLEWLATAVGRSMPNEFGNQCSAAIQSNSVTLFGRPYQETLRYGNAIDHITNASTAYFHKIYNDPKNPNLLPRVGDIAVYRGAAPLWDGKYYGHTFVVDSRTSTQQTGVQQDGAAEPAKLWPPTYKYRYSVKPAHKATFWYIGDPAVGDVIGWLRPRWEKVVYTGADKRGYGGKTTPAEVAQKVTLPGNGIDVSNWQKGIDLSRVPADFVGVLATDGAGFTSPTFKEQINQAQKLGRRTLAYHYARVSQSDSDTQAKYFLKAAAKAIKAGAVPVLDWEEDAWNHRADWAIDWIRYVEKKTGSQVVVYQRQTAAAHTSWGSFRRPMWLSWYGSAARRSGYATDFSHIPPAPGWKVALWQYSDNTILPGYGGPLDVNRYFGGIPQWDQAVAAALTDDLEVFLMSQEKFNTYMDTYYRQRRGVAGSLAWGIGNNRDRGVNIEALVKGLVQSIFAFGAKRKGSGAGSVVTLAEVIAYDKDNWDDVRTRLEAIEKNLENK
;
A
#
# COMPACT_ATOMS: atom_id res chain seq x y z
N MET A 1 -24.42 -29.78 15.97
CA MET A 1 -25.27 -30.22 14.83
C MET A 1 -26.73 -29.99 15.20
N PRO A 2 -27.59 -29.67 14.22
CA PRO A 2 -28.38 -30.74 13.61
C PRO A 2 -28.09 -30.93 12.12
N ALA A 3 -28.29 -32.19 11.73
CA ALA A 3 -28.20 -32.87 10.45
C ALA A 3 -28.17 -32.04 9.15
N LEU A 4 -27.14 -32.30 8.33
CA LEU A 4 -27.28 -32.40 6.88
C LEU A 4 -26.94 -33.84 6.46
N ALA A 5 -27.80 -34.76 6.86
CA ALA A 5 -27.96 -36.03 6.15
C ALA A 5 -29.10 -35.83 5.16
N GLY A 6 -28.76 -35.35 3.97
CA GLY A 6 -29.72 -35.07 2.90
C GLY A 6 -29.00 -35.01 1.55
N ASP A 7 -29.19 -36.08 0.78
CA ASP A 7 -28.95 -36.20 -0.67
C ASP A 7 -27.48 -36.17 -1.16
N ARG A 8 -26.80 -37.32 -1.15
CA ARG A 8 -25.57 -37.56 -1.92
C ARG A 8 -25.91 -37.80 -3.40
N ARG A 9 -26.41 -36.78 -4.09
CA ARG A 9 -26.07 -36.59 -5.50
C ARG A 9 -24.75 -35.83 -5.49
N SER A 10 -23.74 -36.36 -6.17
CA SER A 10 -22.43 -35.69 -6.32
C SER A 10 -22.65 -34.31 -6.93
N ALA A 11 -22.80 -33.30 -6.08
CA ALA A 11 -22.83 -31.91 -6.51
C ALA A 11 -21.53 -31.70 -7.27
N VAL A 12 -21.65 -31.32 -8.55
CA VAL A 12 -20.49 -31.01 -9.39
C VAL A 12 -19.76 -29.88 -8.68
N VAL A 13 -18.64 -30.20 -8.04
CA VAL A 13 -17.81 -29.20 -7.37
C VAL A 13 -17.27 -28.29 -8.45
N THR A 14 -17.75 -27.05 -8.46
CA THR A 14 -17.28 -26.02 -9.37
C THR A 14 -16.14 -25.28 -8.69
N TYR A 15 -15.00 -25.12 -9.39
CA TYR A 15 -13.85 -24.38 -8.89
C TYR A 15 -13.84 -22.95 -9.43
N CYS A 16 -13.18 -22.05 -8.71
CA CYS A 16 -12.95 -20.68 -9.15
C CYS A 16 -12.21 -20.66 -10.50
N LYS A 17 -12.61 -19.76 -11.40
CA LYS A 17 -12.01 -19.59 -12.73
C LYS A 17 -10.95 -18.50 -12.76
N SER A 18 -10.76 -17.78 -11.66
CA SER A 18 -9.78 -16.72 -11.53
C SER A 18 -9.38 -16.51 -10.07
N GLN A 19 -8.23 -15.84 -9.89
CA GLN A 19 -7.79 -15.39 -8.57
C GLN A 19 -8.83 -14.45 -7.91
N ALA A 20 -9.46 -13.56 -8.67
CA ALA A 20 -10.47 -12.63 -8.12
C ALA A 20 -11.69 -13.36 -7.54
N GLN A 21 -12.12 -14.47 -8.16
CA GLN A 21 -13.17 -15.31 -7.60
C GLN A 21 -12.72 -16.03 -6.33
N ALA A 22 -11.48 -16.52 -6.26
CA ALA A 22 -10.97 -17.13 -5.03
C ALA A 22 -10.83 -16.09 -3.91
N ASP A 23 -10.38 -14.88 -4.23
CA ASP A 23 -10.26 -13.77 -3.29
C ASP A 23 -11.64 -13.35 -2.75
N ALA A 24 -12.69 -13.39 -3.59
CA ALA A 24 -14.07 -13.20 -3.18
C ALA A 24 -14.54 -14.23 -2.13
N GLU A 25 -14.31 -15.52 -2.38
CA GLU A 25 -14.66 -16.61 -1.45
C GLU A 25 -13.93 -16.44 -0.11
N GLN A 26 -12.66 -16.01 -0.17
CA GLN A 26 -11.86 -15.74 1.00
C GLN A 26 -12.38 -14.55 1.82
N LEU A 27 -12.76 -13.46 1.14
CA LEU A 27 -13.30 -12.27 1.80
C LEU A 27 -14.64 -12.55 2.47
N GLU A 28 -15.48 -13.39 1.86
CA GLU A 28 -16.72 -13.85 2.50
C GLU A 28 -16.43 -14.67 3.75
N TRP A 29 -15.46 -15.58 3.71
CA TRP A 29 -15.06 -16.32 4.89
C TRP A 29 -14.57 -15.38 6.00
N LEU A 30 -13.68 -14.44 5.69
CA LEU A 30 -13.16 -13.45 6.65
C LEU A 30 -14.27 -12.61 7.28
N ALA A 31 -15.23 -12.15 6.47
CA ALA A 31 -16.35 -11.33 6.91
C ALA A 31 -17.32 -12.10 7.82
N THR A 32 -17.45 -13.41 7.62
CA THR A 32 -18.45 -14.23 8.31
C THR A 32 -17.88 -15.09 9.43
N ALA A 33 -16.55 -15.27 9.49
CA ALA A 33 -15.90 -16.10 10.50
C ALA A 33 -15.88 -15.48 11.89
N VAL A 34 -15.75 -14.15 12.01
CA VAL A 34 -15.69 -13.46 13.31
C VAL A 34 -16.98 -13.72 14.11
N GLY A 35 -16.83 -14.08 15.38
CA GLY A 35 -17.92 -14.44 16.28
C GLY A 35 -18.39 -15.90 16.17
N ARG A 36 -17.89 -16.68 15.20
CA ARG A 36 -18.21 -18.12 15.10
C ARG A 36 -17.35 -18.93 16.06
N SER A 37 -17.98 -19.87 16.77
CA SER A 37 -17.25 -20.93 17.46
C SER A 37 -16.81 -21.95 16.42
N MET A 38 -15.51 -22.16 16.24
CA MET A 38 -15.05 -23.23 15.36
C MET A 38 -15.04 -24.55 16.13
N PRO A 39 -15.47 -25.66 15.53
CA PRO A 39 -15.44 -26.97 16.18
C PRO A 39 -13.98 -27.32 16.53
N ASN A 40 -13.70 -27.52 17.82
CA ASN A 40 -12.39 -27.99 18.26
C ASN A 40 -12.43 -29.52 18.33
N GLU A 41 -11.96 -30.18 17.27
CA GLU A 41 -11.61 -31.59 17.34
C GLU A 41 -10.22 -31.69 17.98
N PHE A 42 -10.19 -31.66 19.31
CA PHE A 42 -9.03 -31.97 20.18
C PHE A 42 -7.80 -31.02 20.10
N GLY A 43 -7.55 -30.31 21.20
CA GLY A 43 -6.22 -30.03 21.74
C GLY A 43 -5.30 -29.02 21.04
N ASN A 44 -5.45 -28.76 19.74
CA ASN A 44 -4.52 -27.93 18.96
C ASN A 44 -5.01 -26.48 18.84
N GLN A 45 -4.85 -25.73 19.93
CA GLN A 45 -5.01 -24.27 19.90
C GLN A 45 -4.13 -23.66 18.80
N CYS A 46 -4.57 -22.56 18.21
CA CYS A 46 -3.90 -21.88 17.10
C CYS A 46 -4.00 -22.55 15.74
N SER A 47 -4.89 -23.53 15.53
CA SER A 47 -5.12 -24.15 14.22
C SER A 47 -6.60 -24.19 13.77
N ALA A 48 -7.56 -24.08 14.68
CA ALA A 48 -8.97 -24.33 14.36
C ALA A 48 -9.58 -23.32 13.36
N ALA A 49 -9.20 -22.04 13.44
CA ALA A 49 -9.65 -21.02 12.49
C ALA A 49 -9.16 -21.33 11.06
N ILE A 50 -7.89 -21.70 10.91
CA ILE A 50 -7.30 -22.00 9.59
C ILE A 50 -7.80 -23.34 9.03
N GLN A 51 -8.11 -24.31 9.89
CA GLN A 51 -8.73 -25.58 9.49
C GLN A 51 -10.14 -25.33 8.95
N SER A 52 -10.94 -24.53 9.65
CA SER A 52 -12.28 -24.11 9.19
C SER A 52 -12.23 -23.34 7.88
N ASN A 53 -11.24 -22.44 7.72
CA ASN A 53 -11.01 -21.73 6.46
C ASN A 53 -10.67 -22.71 5.34
N SER A 54 -9.73 -23.63 5.57
CA SER A 54 -9.30 -24.60 4.56
C SER A 54 -10.43 -25.52 4.12
N VAL A 55 -11.25 -26.01 5.06
CA VAL A 55 -12.43 -26.84 4.74
C VAL A 55 -13.44 -26.05 3.92
N THR A 56 -13.71 -24.80 4.30
CA THR A 56 -14.65 -23.94 3.56
C THR A 56 -14.15 -23.66 2.14
N LEU A 57 -12.88 -23.29 1.98
CA LEU A 57 -12.32 -22.93 0.68
C LEU A 57 -12.22 -24.10 -0.28
N PHE A 58 -11.79 -25.26 0.19
CA PHE A 58 -11.48 -26.38 -0.72
C PHE A 58 -12.58 -27.44 -0.78
N GLY A 59 -13.58 -27.38 0.11
CA GLY A 59 -14.61 -28.42 0.21
C GLY A 59 -14.03 -29.80 0.53
N ARG A 60 -12.86 -29.84 1.18
CA ARG A 60 -12.12 -31.06 1.55
C ARG A 60 -11.82 -31.06 3.05
N PRO A 61 -11.71 -32.24 3.69
CA PRO A 61 -11.24 -32.33 5.07
C PRO A 61 -9.86 -31.67 5.22
N TYR A 62 -9.62 -30.95 6.32
CA TYR A 62 -8.34 -30.26 6.53
C TYR A 62 -7.14 -31.22 6.56
N GLN A 63 -7.38 -32.49 6.87
CA GLN A 63 -6.38 -33.56 6.88
C GLN A 63 -5.79 -33.81 5.48
N GLU A 64 -6.55 -33.55 4.41
CA GLU A 64 -6.08 -33.66 3.03
C GLU A 64 -5.34 -32.40 2.56
N THR A 65 -5.67 -31.24 3.14
CA THR A 65 -5.18 -29.93 2.71
C THR A 65 -4.05 -29.41 3.60
N LEU A 66 -4.29 -29.14 4.87
CA LEU A 66 -3.32 -28.67 5.86
C LEU A 66 -2.50 -29.80 6.49
N ARG A 67 -3.07 -31.02 6.53
CA ARG A 67 -2.56 -32.18 7.27
C ARG A 67 -2.52 -31.95 8.79
N TYR A 68 -2.08 -32.97 9.53
CA TYR A 68 -1.97 -32.93 10.99
C TYR A 68 -0.72 -32.16 11.46
N GLY A 69 -0.82 -31.54 12.63
CA GLY A 69 0.29 -30.85 13.28
C GLY A 69 -0.18 -29.71 14.19
N ASN A 70 0.76 -29.16 14.94
CA ASN A 70 0.59 -27.90 15.67
C ASN A 70 0.61 -26.72 14.69
N ALA A 71 0.34 -25.51 15.21
CA ALA A 71 0.31 -24.30 14.40
C ALA A 71 1.58 -24.11 13.54
N ILE A 72 2.76 -24.29 14.14
CA ILE A 72 4.04 -24.16 13.45
C ILE A 72 4.24 -25.21 12.33
N ASP A 73 3.67 -26.41 12.49
CA ASP A 73 3.91 -27.55 11.60
C ASP A 73 3.21 -27.38 10.24
N HIS A 74 2.12 -26.60 10.19
CA HIS A 74 1.32 -26.43 8.97
C HIS A 74 2.12 -25.84 7.81
N ILE A 75 3.11 -24.96 8.06
CA ILE A 75 3.94 -24.40 6.98
C ILE A 75 4.68 -25.52 6.21
N THR A 76 5.08 -26.58 6.92
CA THR A 76 5.82 -27.71 6.37
C THR A 76 4.88 -28.81 5.90
N ASN A 77 3.80 -29.08 6.64
CA ASN A 77 2.93 -30.23 6.40
C ASN A 77 1.86 -29.98 5.34
N ALA A 78 1.42 -28.73 5.15
CA ALA A 78 0.35 -28.42 4.19
C ALA A 78 0.65 -28.96 2.78
N SER A 79 -0.38 -29.45 2.12
CA SER A 79 -0.30 -30.00 0.78
C SER A 79 0.03 -28.92 -0.24
N THR A 80 1.10 -29.11 -1.00
CA THR A 80 1.51 -28.20 -2.08
C THR A 80 0.53 -28.21 -3.25
N ALA A 81 -0.38 -29.19 -3.31
CA ALA A 81 -1.46 -29.23 -4.27
C ALA A 81 -2.54 -28.17 -4.00
N TYR A 82 -2.69 -27.72 -2.75
CA TYR A 82 -3.69 -26.73 -2.32
C TYR A 82 -3.07 -25.39 -1.92
N PHE A 83 -1.81 -25.38 -1.50
CA PHE A 83 -1.13 -24.16 -1.04
C PHE A 83 0.23 -23.94 -1.72
N HIS A 84 0.57 -22.67 -1.97
CA HIS A 84 1.95 -22.25 -2.09
C HIS A 84 2.52 -22.01 -0.69
N LYS A 85 3.67 -22.61 -0.39
CA LYS A 85 4.41 -22.38 0.83
C LYS A 85 5.38 -21.23 0.61
N ILE A 86 5.21 -20.15 1.36
CA ILE A 86 6.04 -18.95 1.23
C ILE A 86 6.71 -18.75 2.58
N TYR A 87 8.01 -19.03 2.65
CA TYR A 87 8.78 -18.81 3.88
C TYR A 87 9.13 -17.33 4.02
N ASN A 88 9.04 -16.83 5.24
CA ASN A 88 9.49 -15.48 5.54
C ASN A 88 11.00 -15.39 5.27
N ASP A 89 11.42 -14.34 4.57
CA ASP A 89 12.82 -14.08 4.27
C ASP A 89 13.19 -12.72 4.84
N PRO A 90 13.92 -12.66 5.97
CA PRO A 90 14.38 -11.41 6.55
C PRO A 90 15.24 -10.56 5.58
N LYS A 91 15.78 -11.14 4.51
CA LYS A 91 16.52 -10.44 3.45
C LYS A 91 15.60 -9.84 2.38
N ASN A 92 14.30 -10.12 2.44
CA ASN A 92 13.27 -9.59 1.55
C ASN A 92 12.12 -8.98 2.38
N PRO A 93 12.31 -7.78 2.98
CA PRO A 93 11.32 -7.15 3.86
C PRO A 93 10.00 -6.75 3.16
N ASN A 94 9.97 -6.82 1.82
CA ASN A 94 8.77 -6.55 1.02
C ASN A 94 7.99 -7.84 0.69
N LEU A 95 8.53 -9.02 1.04
CA LEU A 95 7.80 -10.26 1.00
C LEU A 95 6.75 -10.20 2.13
N LEU A 96 5.50 -9.91 1.75
CA LEU A 96 4.40 -9.73 2.68
C LEU A 96 3.22 -10.64 2.29
N PRO A 97 2.44 -11.14 3.27
CA PRO A 97 1.30 -12.00 3.00
C PRO A 97 0.18 -11.25 2.28
N ARG A 98 -0.62 -11.94 1.48
CA ARG A 98 -1.87 -11.39 0.91
C ARG A 98 -3.01 -11.57 1.91
N VAL A 99 -4.05 -10.76 1.77
CA VAL A 99 -5.34 -11.04 2.41
C VAL A 99 -5.76 -12.46 2.01
N GLY A 100 -6.10 -13.28 3.00
CA GLY A 100 -6.42 -14.70 2.79
C GLY A 100 -5.29 -15.69 2.98
N ASP A 101 -4.03 -15.24 2.96
CA ASP A 101 -2.92 -16.12 3.29
C ASP A 101 -3.06 -16.58 4.76
N ILE A 102 -2.62 -17.79 5.06
CA ILE A 102 -2.52 -18.28 6.44
C ILE A 102 -1.14 -17.95 6.95
N ALA A 103 -1.03 -16.99 7.86
CA ALA A 103 0.23 -16.64 8.51
C ALA A 103 0.60 -17.72 9.54
N VAL A 104 1.88 -18.07 9.58
CA VAL A 104 2.43 -19.04 10.53
C VAL A 104 3.55 -18.39 11.33
N TYR A 105 3.50 -18.58 12.64
CA TYR A 105 4.42 -18.00 13.61
C TYR A 105 5.15 -19.08 14.40
N ARG A 106 6.36 -18.77 14.86
CA ARG A 106 7.22 -19.67 15.64
C ARG A 106 6.67 -19.93 17.04
N GLY A 107 5.97 -18.96 17.64
CA GLY A 107 5.64 -18.94 19.06
C GLY A 107 6.69 -18.14 19.85
N ALA A 108 6.25 -17.34 20.82
CA ALA A 108 7.12 -16.43 21.57
C ALA A 108 8.11 -17.14 22.50
N ALA A 109 7.71 -18.29 23.05
CA ALA A 109 8.52 -19.09 23.96
C ALA A 109 8.19 -20.59 23.83
N PRO A 110 9.13 -21.49 24.17
CA PRO A 110 8.83 -22.91 24.25
C PRO A 110 7.88 -23.18 25.42
N LEU A 111 7.02 -24.20 25.27
CA LEU A 111 6.13 -24.65 26.34
C LEU A 111 6.88 -25.59 27.32
N TRP A 112 6.14 -26.16 28.27
CA TRP A 112 6.64 -26.99 29.37
C TRP A 112 7.47 -28.21 28.94
N ASP A 113 7.34 -28.66 27.69
CA ASP A 113 8.10 -29.76 27.10
C ASP A 113 9.34 -29.30 26.31
N GLY A 114 9.66 -28.00 26.36
CA GLY A 114 10.77 -27.39 25.64
C GLY A 114 10.49 -27.15 24.14
N LYS A 115 9.27 -27.40 23.65
CA LYS A 115 8.94 -27.27 22.22
C LYS A 115 8.17 -26.00 21.91
N TYR A 116 8.34 -25.54 20.67
CA TYR A 116 7.58 -24.45 20.09
C TYR A 116 6.37 -24.99 19.33
N TYR A 117 5.18 -24.48 19.63
CA TYR A 117 3.91 -24.93 19.04
C TYR A 117 3.39 -23.98 17.96
N GLY A 118 3.89 -22.74 17.93
CA GLY A 118 3.54 -21.71 16.95
C GLY A 118 2.18 -21.05 17.15
N HIS A 119 1.85 -20.17 16.21
CA HIS A 119 0.52 -19.55 16.09
C HIS A 119 0.13 -19.43 14.62
N THR A 120 -1.17 -19.54 14.30
CA THR A 120 -1.65 -19.27 12.94
C THR A 120 -2.94 -18.48 12.93
N PHE A 121 -3.15 -17.74 11.85
CA PHE A 121 -4.41 -17.07 11.56
C PHE A 121 -4.55 -16.83 10.06
N VAL A 122 -5.77 -16.51 9.64
CA VAL A 122 -6.04 -16.11 8.25
C VAL A 122 -5.93 -14.59 8.16
N VAL A 123 -5.05 -14.10 7.29
CA VAL A 123 -4.73 -12.67 7.15
C VAL A 123 -5.93 -11.90 6.62
N ASP A 124 -6.32 -10.84 7.32
CA ASP A 124 -7.41 -9.93 6.98
C ASP A 124 -6.88 -8.60 6.44
N SER A 125 -5.81 -8.05 7.03
CA SER A 125 -5.12 -6.86 6.54
C SER A 125 -3.66 -6.82 7.00
N ARG A 126 -2.83 -5.95 6.39
CA ARG A 126 -1.41 -5.82 6.74
C ARG A 126 -0.84 -4.42 6.49
N THR A 127 0.22 -4.12 7.23
CA THR A 127 1.17 -3.03 6.98
C THR A 127 2.55 -3.63 6.66
N SER A 128 3.59 -2.79 6.59
CA SER A 128 4.98 -3.23 6.47
C SER A 128 5.55 -3.87 7.74
N THR A 129 4.91 -3.66 8.90
CA THR A 129 5.43 -4.11 10.20
C THR A 129 4.48 -5.04 10.95
N GLN A 130 3.19 -5.03 10.60
CA GLN A 130 2.15 -5.77 11.30
C GLN A 130 1.16 -6.42 10.33
N GLN A 131 0.42 -7.38 10.85
CA GLN A 131 -0.70 -8.00 10.17
C GLN A 131 -1.84 -8.27 11.15
N THR A 132 -3.06 -8.05 10.68
CA THR A 132 -4.28 -8.37 11.39
C THR A 132 -4.94 -9.56 10.72
N GLY A 133 -5.44 -10.51 11.51
CA GLY A 133 -6.13 -11.67 10.96
C GLY A 133 -7.10 -12.32 11.93
N VAL A 134 -7.88 -13.25 11.39
CA VAL A 134 -8.92 -13.99 12.10
C VAL A 134 -8.31 -15.23 12.74
N GLN A 135 -8.39 -15.29 14.07
CA GLN A 135 -7.83 -16.35 14.93
C GLN A 135 -8.83 -16.76 16.02
N GLN A 136 -8.54 -17.79 16.81
CA GLN A 136 -9.44 -18.28 17.86
C GLN A 136 -8.82 -18.24 19.28
N ASP A 137 -7.59 -17.73 19.44
CA ASP A 137 -6.77 -18.01 20.62
C ASP A 137 -6.56 -16.81 21.56
N GLY A 138 -5.93 -17.10 22.71
CA GLY A 138 -5.76 -16.20 23.85
C GLY A 138 -4.68 -15.13 23.71
N ALA A 139 -4.12 -14.89 22.53
CA ALA A 139 -3.13 -13.83 22.32
C ALA A 139 -3.72 -12.40 22.48
N ALA A 140 -5.04 -12.29 22.62
CA ALA A 140 -5.73 -11.07 23.05
C ALA A 140 -6.33 -11.27 24.45
N GLU A 141 -6.22 -10.28 25.33
CA GLU A 141 -6.91 -10.25 26.64
C GLU A 141 -8.41 -9.88 26.51
N PRO A 142 -9.31 -10.31 27.41
CA PRO A 142 -9.11 -11.25 28.51
C PRO A 142 -9.21 -12.72 28.07
N ALA A 143 -8.37 -13.60 28.61
CA ALA A 143 -8.53 -15.05 28.40
C ALA A 143 -9.71 -15.61 29.21
N LYS A 144 -10.74 -16.17 28.55
CA LYS A 144 -11.76 -16.99 29.25
C LYS A 144 -11.20 -18.40 29.48
N LEU A 145 -11.00 -18.75 30.75
CA LEU A 145 -10.49 -20.05 31.21
C LEU A 145 -11.65 -21.04 31.38
N TRP A 146 -11.50 -22.27 30.87
CA TRP A 146 -12.37 -23.42 31.18
C TRP A 146 -12.24 -23.83 32.67
N PRO A 147 -13.27 -24.43 33.32
CA PRO A 147 -13.30 -24.66 34.76
C PRO A 147 -12.03 -25.30 35.37
N PRO A 148 -11.74 -25.01 36.66
CA PRO A 148 -10.45 -25.25 37.31
C PRO A 148 -10.01 -26.72 37.43
N THR A 149 -10.87 -27.66 37.05
CA THR A 149 -10.66 -29.10 37.20
C THR A 149 -9.87 -29.74 36.05
N TYR A 150 -9.68 -29.03 34.94
CA TYR A 150 -8.80 -29.48 33.86
C TYR A 150 -7.38 -28.94 34.06
N LYS A 151 -6.39 -29.84 34.02
CA LYS A 151 -4.94 -29.57 34.19
C LYS A 151 -4.37 -28.55 33.18
N TYR A 152 -5.14 -28.17 32.16
CA TYR A 152 -4.73 -27.28 31.08
C TYR A 152 -5.73 -26.14 30.89
N ARG A 153 -5.22 -24.90 30.95
CA ARG A 153 -5.96 -23.66 30.76
C ARG A 153 -6.16 -23.41 29.26
N TYR A 154 -7.39 -23.51 28.77
CA TYR A 154 -7.69 -23.33 27.35
C TYR A 154 -8.71 -22.21 27.08
N SER A 155 -8.42 -21.34 26.09
CA SER A 155 -9.36 -20.33 25.61
C SER A 155 -10.36 -20.93 24.62
N VAL A 156 -11.66 -20.72 24.85
CA VAL A 156 -12.77 -21.12 23.97
C VAL A 156 -13.37 -19.92 23.26
N LYS A 157 -12.52 -18.96 22.87
CA LYS A 157 -13.02 -17.74 22.22
C LYS A 157 -13.66 -18.11 20.89
N PRO A 158 -14.76 -17.43 20.51
CA PRO A 158 -15.14 -17.38 19.12
C PRO A 158 -14.00 -16.80 18.28
N ALA A 159 -14.00 -17.10 16.99
CA ALA A 159 -13.03 -16.51 16.08
C ALA A 159 -13.13 -14.97 16.15
N HIS A 160 -12.00 -14.29 16.19
CA HIS A 160 -11.91 -12.84 16.38
C HIS A 160 -10.67 -12.30 15.67
N LYS A 161 -10.64 -10.98 15.44
CA LYS A 161 -9.47 -10.32 14.85
C LYS A 161 -8.43 -10.03 15.93
N ALA A 162 -7.17 -10.25 15.59
CA ALA A 162 -6.03 -9.80 16.38
C ALA A 162 -4.91 -9.32 15.46
N THR A 163 -4.07 -8.42 15.97
CA THR A 163 -2.95 -7.82 15.24
C THR A 163 -1.64 -8.26 15.86
N PHE A 164 -0.72 -8.69 15.00
CA PHE A 164 0.58 -9.22 15.38
C PHE A 164 1.69 -8.57 14.58
N TRP A 165 2.86 -8.45 15.20
CA TRP A 165 4.07 -7.96 14.54
C TRP A 165 4.69 -9.11 13.74
N TYR A 166 5.42 -8.80 12.67
CA TYR A 166 6.13 -9.87 11.93
C TYR A 166 7.36 -10.39 12.68
N ILE A 167 8.02 -9.54 13.46
CA ILE A 167 9.24 -9.83 14.19
C ILE A 167 9.09 -9.35 15.63
N GLY A 168 9.52 -10.18 16.59
CA GLY A 168 9.57 -9.86 18.01
C GLY A 168 8.20 -9.71 18.65
N ASP A 169 7.15 -10.32 18.09
CA ASP A 169 5.82 -10.26 18.69
C ASP A 169 5.84 -10.96 20.06
N PRO A 170 5.47 -10.28 21.16
CA PRO A 170 5.59 -10.85 22.50
C PRO A 170 4.60 -12.01 22.76
N ALA A 171 3.51 -12.10 21.99
CA ALA A 171 2.52 -13.15 22.15
C ALA A 171 2.80 -14.36 21.25
N VAL A 172 3.24 -14.12 20.01
CA VAL A 172 3.33 -15.16 18.98
C VAL A 172 4.72 -15.36 18.39
N GLY A 173 5.72 -14.56 18.78
CA GLY A 173 7.08 -14.64 18.29
C GLY A 173 7.23 -14.17 16.85
N ASP A 174 8.26 -14.65 16.15
CA ASP A 174 8.52 -14.27 14.76
C ASP A 174 7.63 -15.05 13.77
N VAL A 175 7.22 -14.38 12.70
CA VAL A 175 6.57 -15.01 11.56
C VAL A 175 7.59 -15.89 10.82
N ILE A 176 7.21 -17.13 10.51
CA ILE A 176 8.07 -18.08 9.78
C ILE A 176 7.72 -18.13 8.29
N GLY A 177 6.52 -17.67 7.93
CA GLY A 177 6.02 -17.69 6.57
C GLY A 177 4.50 -17.73 6.52
N TRP A 178 3.96 -17.98 5.34
CA TRP A 178 2.53 -18.13 5.13
C TRP A 178 2.21 -19.15 4.04
N LEU A 179 1.01 -19.72 4.15
CA LEU A 179 0.42 -20.59 3.16
C LEU A 179 -0.55 -19.78 2.31
N ARG A 180 -0.32 -19.73 1.00
CA ARG A 180 -1.21 -19.05 0.05
C ARG A 180 -2.09 -20.06 -0.67
N PRO A 181 -3.43 -19.99 -0.54
CA PRO A 181 -4.34 -20.85 -1.28
C PRO A 181 -4.11 -20.77 -2.80
N ARG A 182 -4.12 -21.92 -3.46
CA ARG A 182 -4.14 -22.00 -4.93
C ARG A 182 -5.57 -21.76 -5.42
N TRP A 183 -5.79 -20.66 -6.13
CA TRP A 183 -7.12 -20.26 -6.57
C TRP A 183 -7.80 -21.34 -7.40
N GLU A 184 -7.04 -22.14 -8.16
CA GLU A 184 -7.53 -23.23 -9.00
C GLU A 184 -8.19 -24.36 -8.20
N LYS A 185 -7.92 -24.43 -6.88
CA LYS A 185 -8.48 -25.44 -5.99
C LYS A 185 -9.61 -24.90 -5.11
N VAL A 186 -9.82 -23.59 -5.09
CA VAL A 186 -10.90 -22.97 -4.31
C VAL A 186 -12.24 -23.28 -4.94
N VAL A 187 -13.18 -23.78 -4.14
CA VAL A 187 -14.56 -24.08 -4.52
C VAL A 187 -15.29 -22.77 -4.73
N TYR A 188 -15.89 -22.63 -5.91
CA TYR A 188 -16.68 -21.48 -6.27
C TYR A 188 -18.10 -21.65 -5.77
N THR A 189 -18.52 -20.78 -4.86
CA THR A 189 -19.87 -20.73 -4.31
C THR A 189 -20.62 -19.48 -4.77
N GLY A 190 -19.96 -18.54 -5.45
CA GLY A 190 -20.56 -17.32 -5.97
C GLY A 190 -20.44 -16.13 -5.03
N ALA A 191 -19.38 -16.07 -4.21
CA ALA A 191 -19.13 -14.99 -3.26
C ALA A 191 -19.06 -13.61 -3.95
N ASP A 192 -18.48 -13.56 -5.15
CA ASP A 192 -18.44 -12.40 -6.06
C ASP A 192 -19.84 -11.86 -6.37
N LYS A 193 -20.78 -12.76 -6.66
CA LYS A 193 -22.18 -12.40 -6.94
C LYS A 193 -22.92 -11.94 -5.68
N ARG A 194 -22.48 -12.37 -4.50
CA ARG A 194 -22.97 -11.89 -3.19
C ARG A 194 -22.31 -10.57 -2.77
N GLY A 195 -21.42 -10.02 -3.58
CA GLY A 195 -20.76 -8.73 -3.34
C GLY A 195 -19.46 -8.82 -2.53
N TYR A 196 -18.93 -10.02 -2.31
CA TYR A 196 -17.60 -10.23 -1.74
C TYR A 196 -16.58 -10.32 -2.86
N GLY A 197 -15.53 -9.50 -2.85
CA GLY A 197 -14.64 -9.38 -4.02
C GLY A 197 -15.33 -8.74 -5.23
N GLY A 198 -14.54 -8.23 -6.18
CA GLY A 198 -15.05 -7.36 -7.26
C GLY A 198 -14.98 -5.85 -6.95
N LYS A 199 -14.34 -5.48 -5.84
CA LYS A 199 -13.79 -4.15 -5.59
C LYS A 199 -12.34 -4.32 -5.16
N THR A 200 -11.44 -3.57 -5.78
CA THR A 200 -10.02 -3.50 -5.44
C THR A 200 -9.86 -3.41 -3.92
N THR A 201 -9.13 -4.33 -3.28
CA THR A 201 -9.00 -4.30 -1.81
C THR A 201 -8.20 -3.07 -1.37
N PRO A 202 -8.43 -2.47 -0.17
CA PRO A 202 -7.60 -1.38 0.33
C PRO A 202 -6.08 -1.68 0.36
N ALA A 203 -5.68 -2.95 0.40
CA ALA A 203 -4.28 -3.39 0.30
C ALA A 203 -3.76 -3.44 -1.16
N GLU A 204 -4.60 -3.78 -2.14
CA GLU A 204 -4.28 -3.71 -3.57
C GLU A 204 -4.37 -2.27 -4.11
N VAL A 205 -5.32 -1.49 -3.57
CA VAL A 205 -5.36 -0.04 -3.68
C VAL A 205 -4.11 0.52 -3.03
N ALA A 206 -3.73 0.17 -1.80
CA ALA A 206 -2.49 0.66 -1.18
C ALA A 206 -1.22 0.27 -1.96
N GLN A 207 -1.16 -0.89 -2.62
CA GLN A 207 -0.07 -1.24 -3.54
C GLN A 207 -0.10 -0.48 -4.87
N LYS A 208 -1.27 -0.07 -5.37
CA LYS A 208 -1.44 0.79 -6.56
C LYS A 208 -1.37 2.29 -6.26
N VAL A 209 -1.59 2.70 -5.01
CA VAL A 209 -1.87 4.08 -4.56
C VAL A 209 -0.79 4.62 -3.63
N THR A 210 0.22 3.83 -3.26
CA THR A 210 1.44 4.44 -2.70
C THR A 210 2.17 5.19 -3.82
N LEU A 211 2.53 6.45 -3.56
CA LEU A 211 3.61 7.09 -4.32
C LEU A 211 4.78 6.10 -4.35
N PRO A 212 5.40 5.83 -5.52
CA PRO A 212 6.50 4.87 -5.58
C PRO A 212 7.50 5.24 -4.49
N GLY A 213 7.83 4.34 -3.59
CA GLY A 213 8.58 4.69 -2.40
C GLY A 213 10.05 4.77 -2.72
N ASN A 214 10.59 3.65 -3.22
CA ASN A 214 12.01 3.48 -3.46
C ASN A 214 12.29 3.23 -4.94
N GLY A 215 13.39 3.79 -5.42
CA GLY A 215 13.81 3.58 -6.81
C GLY A 215 15.31 3.44 -6.93
N ILE A 216 15.73 3.08 -8.13
CA ILE A 216 17.13 3.06 -8.55
C ILE A 216 17.28 3.90 -9.80
N ASP A 217 18.50 4.29 -10.10
CA ASP A 217 18.86 4.72 -11.44
C ASP A 217 20.03 3.90 -11.99
N VAL A 218 20.00 3.68 -13.30
CA VAL A 218 20.91 2.78 -14.01
C VAL A 218 21.33 3.36 -15.34
N SER A 219 22.50 2.94 -15.80
CA SER A 219 23.04 3.31 -17.09
C SER A 219 23.66 2.09 -17.78
N ASN A 220 24.48 2.32 -18.81
CA ASN A 220 25.30 1.27 -19.40
C ASN A 220 26.30 0.66 -18.40
N TRP A 221 26.61 1.34 -17.29
CA TRP A 221 27.44 0.77 -16.21
C TRP A 221 26.79 -0.43 -15.52
N GLN A 222 25.45 -0.52 -15.55
CA GLN A 222 24.67 -1.63 -14.99
C GLN A 222 24.15 -2.57 -16.09
N LYS A 223 24.94 -2.77 -17.15
CA LYS A 223 24.59 -3.68 -18.25
C LYS A 223 24.33 -5.10 -17.72
N GLY A 224 23.24 -5.70 -18.20
CA GLY A 224 22.83 -7.07 -17.82
C GLY A 224 22.09 -7.15 -16.48
N ILE A 225 21.74 -6.02 -15.86
CA ILE A 225 20.88 -6.01 -14.68
C ILE A 225 19.52 -6.65 -14.99
N ASP A 226 19.08 -7.58 -14.14
CA ASP A 226 17.74 -8.15 -14.21
C ASP A 226 16.82 -7.40 -13.25
N LEU A 227 16.09 -6.41 -13.78
CA LEU A 227 15.21 -5.59 -12.97
C LEU A 227 14.11 -6.40 -12.27
N SER A 228 13.73 -7.58 -12.78
CA SER A 228 12.72 -8.42 -12.10
C SER A 228 13.20 -8.93 -10.73
N ARG A 229 14.51 -8.94 -10.51
CA ARG A 229 15.16 -9.41 -9.28
C ARG A 229 15.60 -8.28 -8.36
N VAL A 230 15.61 -7.04 -8.85
CA VAL A 230 15.99 -5.85 -8.07
C VAL A 230 14.72 -5.19 -7.54
N PRO A 231 14.54 -5.08 -6.21
CA PRO A 231 13.34 -4.48 -5.62
C PRO A 231 13.35 -2.97 -5.84
N ALA A 232 12.54 -2.46 -6.77
CA ALA A 232 12.42 -1.01 -7.02
C ALA A 232 11.01 -0.67 -7.54
N ASP A 233 10.40 0.39 -6.99
CA ASP A 233 9.08 0.88 -7.40
C ASP A 233 9.18 1.76 -8.65
N PHE A 234 10.32 2.43 -8.82
CA PHE A 234 10.66 3.19 -10.01
C PHE A 234 12.11 2.99 -10.44
N VAL A 235 12.38 3.21 -11.73
CA VAL A 235 13.72 3.06 -12.33
C VAL A 235 14.02 4.25 -13.23
N GLY A 236 15.11 4.97 -12.96
CA GLY A 236 15.71 5.90 -13.90
C GLY A 236 16.72 5.24 -14.81
N VAL A 237 16.68 5.56 -16.10
CA VAL A 237 17.55 4.92 -17.10
C VAL A 237 18.20 5.98 -17.99
N LEU A 238 19.52 5.93 -18.13
CA LEU A 238 20.27 6.84 -18.99
C LEU A 238 19.84 6.60 -20.44
N ALA A 239 19.30 7.63 -21.10
CA ALA A 239 18.99 7.60 -22.52
C ALA A 239 20.17 8.10 -23.34
N THR A 240 20.65 9.32 -23.05
CA THR A 240 21.67 10.01 -23.84
C THR A 240 22.63 10.82 -22.98
N ASP A 241 23.88 10.87 -23.38
CA ASP A 241 24.91 11.76 -22.83
C ASP A 241 25.39 12.69 -23.95
N GLY A 242 25.17 13.99 -23.76
CA GLY A 242 25.38 15.00 -24.81
C GLY A 242 24.59 14.70 -26.10
N ALA A 243 25.17 15.11 -27.23
CA ALA A 243 24.61 14.86 -28.57
C ALA A 243 25.30 13.69 -29.32
N GLY A 244 26.22 12.96 -28.65
CA GLY A 244 27.08 11.97 -29.28
C GLY A 244 26.92 10.54 -28.76
N PHE A 245 26.29 10.35 -27.60
CA PHE A 245 26.17 9.04 -26.96
C PHE A 245 24.72 8.68 -26.66
N THR A 246 24.25 7.56 -27.20
CA THR A 246 23.00 6.90 -26.77
C THR A 246 23.39 5.66 -25.99
N SER A 247 22.84 5.50 -24.78
CA SER A 247 23.12 4.32 -23.96
C SER A 247 22.65 3.06 -24.68
N PRO A 248 23.54 2.07 -24.93
CA PRO A 248 23.16 0.85 -25.64
C PRO A 248 22.21 -0.04 -24.83
N THR A 249 22.15 0.14 -23.50
CA THR A 249 21.25 -0.61 -22.61
C THR A 249 19.91 0.07 -22.38
N PHE A 250 19.74 1.33 -22.82
CA PHE A 250 18.55 2.14 -22.54
C PHE A 250 17.26 1.39 -22.89
N LYS A 251 17.15 0.90 -24.13
CA LYS A 251 15.96 0.21 -24.62
C LYS A 251 15.65 -1.05 -23.82
N GLU A 252 16.67 -1.80 -23.42
CA GLU A 252 16.47 -3.03 -22.65
C GLU A 252 15.96 -2.71 -21.24
N GLN A 253 16.69 -1.86 -20.51
CA GLN A 253 16.39 -1.48 -19.13
C GLN A 253 15.04 -0.76 -19.01
N ILE A 254 14.75 0.23 -19.87
CA ILE A 254 13.50 1.00 -19.81
C ILE A 254 12.29 0.12 -20.13
N ASN A 255 12.38 -0.75 -21.14
CA ASN A 255 11.27 -1.64 -21.50
C ASN A 255 11.06 -2.73 -20.44
N GLN A 256 12.13 -3.23 -19.82
CA GLN A 256 12.01 -4.20 -18.72
C GLN A 256 11.29 -3.56 -17.53
N ALA A 257 11.68 -2.34 -17.13
CA ALA A 257 11.01 -1.61 -16.06
C ALA A 257 9.52 -1.37 -16.36
N GLN A 258 9.19 -0.91 -17.58
CA GLN A 258 7.81 -0.67 -18.01
C GLN A 258 6.97 -1.96 -18.04
N LYS A 259 7.52 -3.08 -18.53
CA LYS A 259 6.84 -4.39 -18.54
C LYS A 259 6.55 -4.91 -17.13
N LEU A 260 7.40 -4.58 -16.17
CA LEU A 260 7.20 -4.89 -14.75
C LEU A 260 6.21 -3.94 -14.06
N GLY A 261 5.61 -2.99 -14.79
CA GLY A 261 4.66 -2.02 -14.25
C GLY A 261 5.31 -0.93 -13.39
N ARG A 262 6.64 -0.78 -13.45
CA ARG A 262 7.38 0.21 -12.67
C ARG A 262 7.23 1.60 -13.28
N ARG A 263 7.24 2.62 -12.43
CA ARG A 263 7.38 4.00 -12.90
C ARG A 263 8.78 4.19 -13.48
N THR A 264 8.90 4.99 -14.53
CA THR A 264 10.17 5.12 -15.25
C THR A 264 10.57 6.56 -15.46
N LEU A 265 11.87 6.83 -15.35
CA LEU A 265 12.52 8.08 -15.72
C LEU A 265 13.46 7.78 -16.89
N ALA A 266 13.44 8.60 -17.93
CA ALA A 266 14.42 8.56 -19.01
C ALA A 266 15.28 9.82 -18.91
N TYR A 267 16.55 9.68 -18.54
CA TYR A 267 17.39 10.84 -18.25
C TYR A 267 18.43 11.12 -19.33
N HIS A 268 18.75 12.40 -19.47
CA HIS A 268 19.76 12.90 -20.38
C HIS A 268 20.83 13.66 -19.60
N TYR A 269 22.07 13.18 -19.70
CA TYR A 269 23.23 13.87 -19.15
C TYR A 269 23.60 15.07 -20.04
N ALA A 270 23.49 16.28 -19.49
CA ALA A 270 23.80 17.50 -20.21
C ALA A 270 25.32 17.66 -20.41
N ARG A 271 25.73 17.98 -21.64
CA ARG A 271 27.11 18.37 -21.99
C ARG A 271 27.12 19.77 -22.58
N VAL A 272 26.90 20.78 -21.74
CA VAL A 272 26.79 22.20 -22.11
C VAL A 272 28.00 22.68 -22.90
N SER A 273 29.19 22.19 -22.55
CA SER A 273 30.43 22.49 -23.26
C SER A 273 30.49 21.98 -24.71
N GLN A 274 29.69 20.97 -25.07
CA GLN A 274 29.84 20.25 -26.33
C GLN A 274 28.85 20.69 -27.42
N SER A 275 27.65 21.10 -27.04
CA SER A 275 26.64 21.55 -28.00
C SER A 275 25.53 22.38 -27.36
N ASP A 276 24.75 23.07 -28.19
CA ASP A 276 23.56 23.80 -27.73
C ASP A 276 22.43 22.89 -27.22
N SER A 277 21.49 23.50 -26.51
CA SER A 277 20.36 22.85 -25.84
C SER A 277 19.39 22.20 -26.81
N ASP A 278 19.12 22.84 -27.95
CA ASP A 278 18.21 22.31 -28.98
C ASP A 278 18.77 21.05 -29.64
N THR A 279 20.07 21.02 -29.92
CA THR A 279 20.77 19.85 -30.47
C THR A 279 20.68 18.67 -29.51
N GLN A 280 20.96 18.88 -28.22
CA GLN A 280 20.87 17.80 -27.23
C GLN A 280 19.42 17.38 -26.96
N ALA A 281 18.47 18.31 -26.94
CA ALA A 281 17.05 17.99 -26.76
C ALA A 281 16.52 17.14 -27.92
N LYS A 282 16.84 17.50 -29.17
CA LYS A 282 16.52 16.69 -30.35
C LYS A 282 17.14 15.30 -30.29
N TYR A 283 18.40 15.22 -29.87
CA TYR A 283 19.12 13.96 -29.74
C TYR A 283 18.50 13.05 -28.67
N PHE A 284 18.20 13.58 -27.49
CA PHE A 284 17.48 12.89 -26.43
C PHE A 284 16.13 12.36 -26.91
N LEU A 285 15.31 13.20 -27.56
CA LEU A 285 14.00 12.79 -28.04
C LEU A 285 14.07 11.70 -29.12
N LYS A 286 15.11 11.70 -29.97
CA LYS A 286 15.34 10.61 -30.94
C LYS A 286 15.49 9.25 -30.24
N ALA A 287 16.09 9.22 -29.05
CA ALA A 287 16.26 8.00 -28.27
C ALA A 287 15.03 7.68 -27.38
N ALA A 288 14.50 8.68 -26.67
CA ALA A 288 13.58 8.49 -25.55
C ALA A 288 12.10 8.73 -25.88
N ALA A 289 11.73 9.36 -27.00
CA ALA A 289 10.35 9.76 -27.27
C ALA A 289 9.33 8.59 -27.21
N LYS A 290 9.73 7.39 -27.65
CA LYS A 290 8.88 6.20 -27.57
C LYS A 290 8.62 5.79 -26.11
N ALA A 291 9.66 5.82 -25.27
CA ALA A 291 9.53 5.49 -23.85
C ALA A 291 8.68 6.54 -23.11
N ILE A 292 8.86 7.83 -23.46
CA ILE A 292 8.08 8.93 -22.88
C ILE A 292 6.60 8.80 -23.26
N LYS A 293 6.30 8.49 -24.52
CA LYS A 293 4.93 8.19 -24.96
C LYS A 293 4.32 6.98 -24.23
N ALA A 294 5.16 6.04 -23.78
CA ALA A 294 4.75 4.89 -22.97
C ALA A 294 4.72 5.18 -21.45
N GLY A 295 4.90 6.44 -21.03
CA GLY A 295 4.75 6.89 -19.65
C GLY A 295 6.06 7.15 -18.90
N ALA A 296 7.22 7.05 -19.54
CA ALA A 296 8.48 7.48 -18.91
C ALA A 296 8.53 8.99 -18.74
N VAL A 297 8.99 9.47 -17.59
CA VAL A 297 9.15 10.91 -17.32
C VAL A 297 10.52 11.36 -17.80
N PRO A 298 10.62 12.42 -18.63
CA PRO A 298 11.91 12.94 -19.08
C PRO A 298 12.64 13.65 -17.93
N VAL A 299 13.94 13.42 -17.83
CA VAL A 299 14.81 14.06 -16.82
C VAL A 299 15.99 14.74 -17.50
N LEU A 300 16.26 15.98 -17.11
CA LEU A 300 17.54 16.63 -17.39
C LEU A 300 18.48 16.39 -16.22
N ASP A 301 19.57 15.67 -16.47
CA ASP A 301 20.67 15.49 -15.53
C ASP A 301 21.66 16.66 -15.71
N TRP A 302 21.59 17.60 -14.76
CA TRP A 302 22.24 18.91 -14.76
C TRP A 302 23.38 18.96 -13.73
N GLU A 303 24.47 18.26 -14.03
CA GLU A 303 25.59 18.11 -13.09
C GLU A 303 26.97 18.48 -13.65
N GLU A 304 27.05 19.06 -14.86
CA GLU A 304 28.31 19.56 -15.41
C GLU A 304 28.74 20.84 -14.66
N ASP A 305 29.50 20.65 -13.57
CA ASP A 305 29.82 21.70 -12.57
C ASP A 305 30.34 23.00 -13.18
N ALA A 306 31.21 22.93 -14.19
CA ALA A 306 31.79 24.11 -14.85
C ALA A 306 30.73 24.99 -15.55
N TRP A 307 29.55 24.44 -15.85
CA TRP A 307 28.50 25.08 -16.64
C TRP A 307 27.18 25.21 -15.89
N ASN A 308 27.14 24.89 -14.59
CA ASN A 308 25.91 24.97 -13.79
C ASN A 308 25.30 26.40 -13.77
N HIS A 309 26.11 27.44 -13.99
CA HIS A 309 25.65 28.83 -14.12
C HIS A 309 24.77 29.09 -15.35
N ARG A 310 24.76 28.19 -16.35
CA ARG A 310 23.97 28.28 -17.59
C ARG A 310 22.55 27.75 -17.43
N ALA A 311 21.83 28.27 -16.44
CA ALA A 311 20.41 27.92 -16.26
C ALA A 311 19.57 28.25 -17.51
N ASP A 312 19.96 29.27 -18.30
CA ASP A 312 19.35 29.60 -19.59
C ASP A 312 19.36 28.40 -20.57
N TRP A 313 20.51 27.72 -20.70
CA TRP A 313 20.64 26.54 -21.55
C TRP A 313 19.70 25.42 -21.09
N ALA A 314 19.68 25.16 -19.78
CA ALA A 314 18.83 24.11 -19.20
C ALA A 314 17.34 24.43 -19.37
N ILE A 315 16.94 25.68 -19.17
CA ILE A 315 15.57 26.17 -19.37
C ILE A 315 15.13 25.95 -20.82
N ASP A 316 15.98 26.27 -21.79
CA ASP A 316 15.67 26.09 -23.21
C ASP A 316 15.52 24.60 -23.58
N TRP A 317 16.41 23.75 -23.06
CA TRP A 317 16.29 22.30 -23.23
C TRP A 317 14.96 21.78 -22.65
N ILE A 318 14.65 22.17 -21.42
CA ILE A 318 13.41 21.76 -20.72
C ILE A 318 12.18 22.19 -21.52
N ARG A 319 12.12 23.47 -21.92
CA ARG A 319 10.99 23.99 -22.71
C ARG A 319 10.81 23.23 -24.00
N TYR A 320 11.90 22.89 -24.69
CA TYR A 320 11.84 22.13 -25.92
C TYR A 320 11.24 20.74 -25.68
N VAL A 321 11.76 20.01 -24.70
CA VAL A 321 11.30 18.65 -24.38
C VAL A 321 9.86 18.64 -23.89
N GLU A 322 9.48 19.55 -22.99
CA GLU A 322 8.11 19.69 -22.50
C GLU A 322 7.15 20.01 -23.65
N LYS A 323 7.51 20.94 -24.54
CA LYS A 323 6.71 21.30 -25.72
C LYS A 323 6.51 20.12 -26.67
N LYS A 324 7.52 19.27 -26.86
CA LYS A 324 7.45 18.13 -27.80
C LYS A 324 6.75 16.91 -27.23
N THR A 325 6.72 16.77 -25.91
CA THR A 325 6.23 15.55 -25.25
C THR A 325 4.94 15.75 -24.45
N GLY A 326 4.59 17.00 -24.10
CA GLY A 326 3.53 17.31 -23.14
C GLY A 326 3.86 16.86 -21.71
N SER A 327 5.06 16.34 -21.47
CA SER A 327 5.49 15.82 -20.17
C SER A 327 6.34 16.84 -19.45
N GLN A 328 5.97 17.19 -18.21
CA GLN A 328 6.82 17.97 -17.32
C GLN A 328 8.16 17.26 -17.12
N VAL A 329 9.25 18.00 -17.29
CA VAL A 329 10.61 17.50 -17.08
C VAL A 329 10.96 17.58 -15.59
N VAL A 330 11.69 16.57 -15.11
CA VAL A 330 12.35 16.60 -13.79
C VAL A 330 13.79 17.06 -13.96
N VAL A 331 14.31 17.86 -13.04
CA VAL A 331 15.72 18.30 -13.06
C VAL A 331 16.48 17.56 -11.98
N TYR A 332 17.45 16.73 -12.40
CA TYR A 332 18.41 16.15 -11.49
C TYR A 332 19.61 17.10 -11.32
N GLN A 333 20.02 17.32 -10.07
CA GLN A 333 21.24 18.08 -9.76
C GLN A 333 21.70 17.84 -8.32
N ARG A 334 22.99 18.12 -8.06
CA ARG A 334 23.57 18.11 -6.71
C ARG A 334 23.02 19.27 -5.87
N GLN A 335 22.90 19.05 -4.55
CA GLN A 335 22.42 20.06 -3.61
C GLN A 335 23.15 21.40 -3.73
N THR A 336 24.48 21.36 -3.88
CA THR A 336 25.34 22.54 -3.95
C THR A 336 25.09 23.35 -5.23
N ALA A 337 24.96 22.69 -6.39
CA ALA A 337 24.64 23.34 -7.64
C ALA A 337 23.27 24.05 -7.59
N ALA A 338 22.28 23.45 -6.92
CA ALA A 338 20.94 24.03 -6.77
C ALA A 338 20.94 25.40 -6.07
N ALA A 339 21.93 25.67 -5.21
CA ALA A 339 22.08 26.94 -4.53
C ALA A 339 22.77 28.03 -5.38
N HIS A 340 23.58 27.64 -6.37
CA HIS A 340 24.40 28.56 -7.18
C HIS A 340 23.82 28.89 -8.56
N THR A 341 22.72 28.23 -8.93
CA THR A 341 22.15 28.30 -10.27
C THR A 341 21.05 29.37 -10.39
N SER A 342 21.06 30.14 -11.48
CA SER A 342 20.19 31.31 -11.72
C SER A 342 18.80 30.97 -12.31
N TRP A 343 18.13 29.94 -11.77
CA TRP A 343 16.84 29.45 -12.31
C TRP A 343 15.67 30.43 -12.25
N GLY A 344 15.80 31.54 -11.52
CA GLY A 344 14.71 32.53 -11.36
C GLY A 344 13.45 31.88 -10.79
N SER A 345 12.29 32.13 -11.39
CA SER A 345 11.03 31.43 -11.07
C SER A 345 10.82 30.14 -11.88
N PHE A 346 11.66 29.88 -12.87
CA PHE A 346 11.55 28.69 -13.72
C PHE A 346 12.19 27.51 -13.02
N ARG A 347 11.43 26.85 -12.15
CA ARG A 347 11.83 25.59 -11.53
C ARG A 347 10.85 24.48 -11.89
N ARG A 348 11.36 23.28 -11.80
CA ARG A 348 10.64 22.03 -12.04
C ARG A 348 10.85 21.10 -10.86
N PRO A 349 10.08 20.00 -10.75
CA PRO A 349 10.32 19.02 -9.72
C PRO A 349 11.78 18.58 -9.74
N MET A 350 12.41 18.61 -8.57
CA MET A 350 13.84 18.33 -8.45
C MET A 350 14.07 16.87 -8.08
N TRP A 351 15.05 16.27 -8.74
CA TRP A 351 15.71 15.06 -8.29
C TRP A 351 17.05 15.45 -7.66
N LEU A 352 17.05 15.53 -6.33
CA LEU A 352 18.18 15.98 -5.54
C LEU A 352 19.22 14.87 -5.42
N SER A 353 20.49 15.17 -5.72
CA SER A 353 21.62 14.34 -5.31
C SER A 353 22.26 14.92 -4.04
N TRP A 354 22.22 14.13 -2.96
CA TRP A 354 22.89 14.43 -1.69
C TRP A 354 23.03 13.15 -0.85
N TYR A 355 24.25 12.66 -0.62
CA TYR A 355 24.42 11.33 -0.03
C TYR A 355 24.56 11.35 1.50
N GLY A 356 25.00 12.47 2.06
CA GLY A 356 25.37 12.60 3.48
C GLY A 356 26.59 11.77 3.90
N SER A 357 26.82 10.60 3.30
CA SER A 357 27.94 9.69 3.52
C SER A 357 28.25 8.88 2.26
N ALA A 358 29.54 8.61 2.01
CA ALA A 358 30.02 7.71 0.94
C ALA A 358 30.06 6.22 1.36
N ALA A 359 29.62 5.91 2.58
CA ALA A 359 29.66 4.55 3.10
C ALA A 359 28.77 3.61 2.29
N ARG A 360 29.26 2.39 2.06
CA ARG A 360 28.47 1.33 1.42
C ARG A 360 27.25 0.99 2.26
N ARG A 361 26.09 0.86 1.59
CA ARG A 361 24.82 0.50 2.22
C ARG A 361 24.35 -0.87 1.74
N SER A 362 23.60 -1.55 2.60
CA SER A 362 22.87 -2.77 2.25
C SER A 362 21.39 -2.48 2.34
N GLY A 363 20.70 -2.45 1.19
CA GLY A 363 19.29 -2.07 1.13
C GLY A 363 19.02 -0.56 1.17
N TYR A 364 17.75 -0.21 0.99
CA TYR A 364 17.27 1.17 1.05
C TYR A 364 17.33 1.74 2.47
N ALA A 365 17.47 3.06 2.58
CA ALA A 365 17.27 3.77 3.83
C ALA A 365 15.80 3.70 4.27
N THR A 366 15.56 3.83 5.58
CA THR A 366 14.22 3.76 6.19
C THR A 366 13.78 5.08 6.82
N ASP A 367 14.70 6.04 7.00
CA ASP A 367 14.42 7.35 7.55
C ASP A 367 14.60 8.44 6.49
N PHE A 368 13.52 9.18 6.25
CA PHE A 368 13.46 10.33 5.34
C PHE A 368 12.73 11.51 6.00
N SER A 369 12.66 11.53 7.34
CA SER A 369 12.01 12.59 8.12
C SER A 369 12.63 13.96 7.88
N HIS A 370 13.89 13.99 7.43
CA HIS A 370 14.65 15.20 7.14
C HIS A 370 15.14 15.18 5.70
N ILE A 371 14.36 15.75 4.78
CA ILE A 371 14.78 15.94 3.38
C ILE A 371 15.84 17.04 3.36
N PRO A 372 17.00 16.85 2.69
CA PRO A 372 18.03 17.88 2.66
C PRO A 372 17.49 19.16 2.00
N PRO A 373 17.85 20.35 2.53
CA PRO A 373 17.32 21.60 2.01
C PRO A 373 17.81 21.87 0.59
N ALA A 374 16.89 22.26 -0.30
CA ALA A 374 17.18 22.74 -1.65
C ALA A 374 16.43 24.06 -1.87
N PRO A 375 16.99 25.22 -1.46
CA PRO A 375 16.28 26.50 -1.45
C PRO A 375 15.62 26.83 -2.80
N GLY A 376 14.33 27.15 -2.77
CA GLY A 376 13.53 27.48 -3.95
C GLY A 376 13.06 26.29 -4.78
N TRP A 377 13.55 25.07 -4.52
CA TRP A 377 13.17 23.87 -5.26
C TRP A 377 12.16 23.01 -4.49
N LYS A 378 11.25 22.38 -5.24
CA LYS A 378 10.41 21.30 -4.71
C LYS A 378 11.12 19.97 -4.98
N VAL A 379 11.69 19.36 -3.94
CA VAL A 379 12.32 18.04 -4.01
C VAL A 379 11.23 17.00 -4.23
N ALA A 380 11.21 16.41 -5.42
CA ALA A 380 10.31 15.32 -5.78
C ALA A 380 11.00 13.96 -5.64
N LEU A 381 12.29 13.90 -5.97
CA LEU A 381 13.13 12.71 -5.84
C LEU A 381 14.39 13.06 -5.06
N TRP A 382 14.94 12.11 -4.32
CA TRP A 382 16.23 12.25 -3.64
C TRP A 382 17.08 11.00 -3.86
N GLN A 383 18.20 11.15 -4.58
CA GLN A 383 19.29 10.19 -4.64
C GLN A 383 20.17 10.37 -3.41
N TYR A 384 20.15 9.38 -2.52
CA TYR A 384 20.77 9.48 -1.20
C TYR A 384 21.99 8.56 -1.02
N SER A 385 22.32 7.75 -2.03
CA SER A 385 23.54 6.95 -2.06
C SER A 385 23.81 6.45 -3.47
N ASP A 386 25.09 6.38 -3.82
CA ASP A 386 25.65 5.79 -5.04
C ASP A 386 26.29 4.41 -4.81
N ASN A 387 26.29 3.94 -3.56
CA ASN A 387 27.05 2.78 -3.13
C ASN A 387 26.19 1.80 -2.35
N THR A 388 24.99 1.51 -2.86
CA THR A 388 24.05 0.59 -2.22
C THR A 388 24.04 -0.77 -2.90
N ILE A 389 24.17 -1.84 -2.12
CA ILE A 389 23.97 -3.21 -2.59
C ILE A 389 22.49 -3.57 -2.41
N LEU A 390 21.84 -3.98 -3.51
CA LEU A 390 20.47 -4.49 -3.51
C LEU A 390 20.44 -5.95 -3.97
N PRO A 391 19.50 -6.78 -3.48
CA PRO A 391 19.27 -8.10 -4.03
C PRO A 391 19.06 -8.06 -5.55
N GLY A 392 19.55 -9.08 -6.26
CA GLY A 392 19.36 -9.21 -7.71
C GLY A 392 20.42 -8.53 -8.58
N TYR A 393 21.34 -7.76 -7.99
CA TYR A 393 22.48 -7.17 -8.71
C TYR A 393 23.75 -7.22 -7.85
N GLY A 394 24.87 -7.66 -8.45
CA GLY A 394 26.12 -7.91 -7.71
C GLY A 394 26.97 -6.66 -7.46
N GLY A 395 26.62 -5.52 -8.05
CA GLY A 395 27.37 -4.26 -7.94
C GLY A 395 26.62 -3.19 -7.12
N PRO A 396 27.28 -2.05 -6.85
CA PRO A 396 26.61 -0.89 -6.25
C PRO A 396 25.58 -0.28 -7.21
N LEU A 397 24.52 0.26 -6.62
CA LEU A 397 23.46 0.99 -7.29
C LEU A 397 23.23 2.33 -6.62
N ASP A 398 22.88 3.30 -7.46
CA ASP A 398 22.29 4.56 -7.07
C ASP A 398 20.86 4.32 -6.58
N VAL A 399 20.53 4.82 -5.39
CA VAL A 399 19.22 4.59 -4.75
C VAL A 399 18.52 5.88 -4.39
N ASN A 400 17.20 5.84 -4.59
CA ASN A 400 16.36 7.02 -4.64
C ASN A 400 15.09 6.87 -3.80
N ARG A 401 14.57 8.00 -3.31
CA ARG A 401 13.27 8.13 -2.66
C ARG A 401 12.40 9.12 -3.43
N TYR A 402 11.12 8.83 -3.64
CA TYR A 402 10.16 9.78 -4.21
C TYR A 402 9.22 10.35 -3.13
N PHE A 403 8.88 11.63 -3.28
CA PHE A 403 8.12 12.43 -2.31
C PHE A 403 6.85 13.07 -2.91
N GLY A 404 6.54 12.82 -4.18
CA GLY A 404 5.45 13.49 -4.88
C GLY A 404 5.92 14.69 -5.71
N GLY A 405 5.03 15.24 -6.53
CA GLY A 405 5.29 16.42 -7.33
C GLY A 405 5.67 16.15 -8.79
N ILE A 406 5.62 14.89 -9.25
CA ILE A 406 5.71 14.54 -10.67
C ILE A 406 4.28 14.28 -11.15
N PRO A 407 3.65 15.22 -11.90
CA PRO A 407 2.24 15.12 -12.26
C PRO A 407 1.88 13.85 -13.01
N GLN A 408 2.77 13.31 -13.85
CA GLN A 408 2.52 12.07 -14.60
C GLN A 408 2.38 10.86 -13.67
N TRP A 409 3.07 10.88 -12.53
CA TRP A 409 2.97 9.81 -11.53
C TRP A 409 1.80 10.09 -10.59
N ASP A 410 1.65 11.34 -10.15
CA ASP A 410 0.60 11.77 -9.22
C ASP A 410 -0.81 11.70 -9.84
N GLN A 411 -0.96 12.05 -11.12
CA GLN A 411 -2.24 11.95 -11.85
C GLN A 411 -2.64 10.51 -12.12
N ALA A 412 -1.68 9.62 -12.36
CA ALA A 412 -1.99 8.20 -12.51
C ALA A 412 -2.45 7.59 -11.16
N VAL A 413 -1.94 8.10 -10.04
CA VAL A 413 -2.46 7.79 -8.69
C VAL A 413 -3.84 8.42 -8.49
N ALA A 414 -4.04 9.68 -8.89
CA ALA A 414 -5.32 10.37 -8.77
C ALA A 414 -6.43 9.80 -9.67
N ALA A 415 -6.11 9.34 -10.87
CA ALA A 415 -7.04 8.70 -11.80
C ALA A 415 -7.50 7.32 -11.30
N ALA A 416 -6.54 6.53 -10.77
CA ALA A 416 -6.86 5.29 -10.07
C ALA A 416 -7.75 5.54 -8.84
N LEU A 417 -7.54 6.67 -8.16
CA LEU A 417 -8.37 7.10 -7.04
C LEU A 417 -9.76 7.60 -7.45
N THR A 418 -9.94 8.30 -8.58
CA THR A 418 -11.25 8.82 -9.01
C THR A 418 -12.22 7.73 -9.46
N ASP A 419 -11.74 6.71 -10.18
CA ASP A 419 -12.57 5.55 -10.56
C ASP A 419 -13.01 4.75 -9.32
N ASP A 420 -12.16 4.69 -8.30
CA ASP A 420 -12.47 4.04 -7.01
C ASP A 420 -13.29 4.95 -6.07
N LEU A 421 -13.17 6.29 -6.17
CA LEU A 421 -13.93 7.29 -5.39
C LEU A 421 -15.38 7.43 -5.88
N GLU A 422 -15.68 7.33 -7.17
CA GLU A 422 -17.06 7.27 -7.65
C GLU A 422 -17.79 6.03 -7.10
N VAL A 423 -17.10 4.89 -7.06
CA VAL A 423 -17.61 3.65 -6.45
C VAL A 423 -17.75 3.78 -4.92
N PHE A 424 -16.85 4.49 -4.26
CA PHE A 424 -16.91 4.78 -2.82
C PHE A 424 -18.05 5.75 -2.47
N LEU A 425 -18.24 6.83 -3.24
CA LEU A 425 -19.31 7.81 -3.06
C LEU A 425 -20.70 7.22 -3.33
N MET A 426 -20.85 6.41 -4.39
CA MET A 426 -22.08 5.63 -4.63
C MET A 426 -22.34 4.59 -3.52
N SER A 427 -21.27 4.06 -2.89
CA SER A 427 -21.39 3.19 -1.73
C SER A 427 -21.71 3.92 -0.43
N GLN A 428 -21.30 5.18 -0.29
CA GLN A 428 -21.66 6.07 0.83
C GLN A 428 -23.13 6.44 0.78
N GLU A 429 -23.70 6.71 -0.40
CA GLU A 429 -25.14 6.96 -0.56
C GLU A 429 -25.99 5.71 -0.21
N LYS A 430 -25.55 4.52 -0.67
CA LYS A 430 -26.16 3.25 -0.30
C LYS A 430 -25.92 2.88 1.17
N PHE A 431 -24.76 3.20 1.73
CA PHE A 431 -24.44 3.01 3.15
C PHE A 431 -25.26 3.94 4.02
N ASN A 432 -25.46 5.20 3.63
CA ASN A 432 -26.32 6.15 4.34
C ASN A 432 -27.78 5.69 4.25
N THR A 433 -28.21 5.13 3.12
CA THR A 433 -29.55 4.53 2.98
C THR A 433 -29.70 3.27 3.85
N TYR A 434 -28.68 2.42 3.91
CA TYR A 434 -28.64 1.22 4.75
C TYR A 434 -28.58 1.56 6.24
N MET A 435 -27.75 2.54 6.63
CA MET A 435 -27.62 3.02 8.00
C MET A 435 -28.91 3.73 8.43
N ASP A 436 -29.54 4.53 7.58
CA ASP A 436 -30.84 5.14 7.88
C ASP A 436 -31.94 4.08 8.08
N THR A 437 -31.93 3.02 7.27
CA THR A 437 -32.83 1.87 7.44
C THR A 437 -32.52 1.09 8.73
N TYR A 438 -31.25 0.88 9.04
CA TYR A 438 -30.76 0.17 10.22
C TYR A 438 -30.99 0.95 11.53
N TYR A 439 -30.80 2.27 11.52
CA TYR A 439 -31.05 3.18 12.64
C TYR A 439 -32.56 3.33 12.90
N ARG A 440 -33.39 3.39 11.85
CA ARG A 440 -34.86 3.42 12.00
C ARG A 440 -35.40 2.13 12.64
N GLN A 441 -34.82 0.97 12.33
CA GLN A 441 -35.28 -0.32 12.87
C GLN A 441 -34.80 -0.63 14.31
N ARG A 442 -33.68 -0.03 14.77
CA ARG A 442 -33.06 -0.37 16.08
C ARG A 442 -33.04 0.75 17.11
N ARG A 443 -33.55 1.95 16.81
CA ARG A 443 -33.66 3.09 17.76
C ARG A 443 -34.41 2.77 19.06
N GLY A 444 -35.26 1.75 19.08
CA GLY A 444 -36.00 1.31 20.27
C GLY A 444 -35.30 0.30 21.18
N VAL A 445 -34.12 -0.21 20.82
CA VAL A 445 -33.43 -1.25 21.60
C VAL A 445 -32.38 -0.63 22.50
N ALA A 446 -32.73 -0.46 23.78
CA ALA A 446 -31.82 0.05 24.81
C ALA A 446 -30.54 -0.79 24.91
N GLY A 447 -29.38 -0.13 24.90
CA GLY A 447 -28.07 -0.77 24.98
C GLY A 447 -27.43 -1.17 23.64
N SER A 448 -28.06 -0.90 22.49
CA SER A 448 -27.40 -1.05 21.19
C SER A 448 -26.46 0.14 20.88
N LEU A 449 -25.43 -0.06 20.05
CA LEU A 449 -24.53 1.02 19.59
C LEU A 449 -25.31 2.19 18.95
N ALA A 450 -26.40 1.88 18.23
CA ALA A 450 -27.32 2.86 17.66
C ALA A 450 -28.09 3.67 18.72
N TRP A 451 -28.46 3.04 19.84
CA TRP A 451 -29.07 3.71 20.98
C TRP A 451 -28.06 4.57 21.76
N GLY A 452 -26.79 4.15 21.84
CA GLY A 452 -25.70 4.90 22.47
C GLY A 452 -25.33 6.20 21.72
N ILE A 453 -25.23 6.12 20.39
CA ILE A 453 -24.98 7.29 19.52
C ILE A 453 -26.20 8.22 19.49
N GLY A 454 -27.41 7.68 19.38
CA GLY A 454 -28.65 8.49 19.34
C GLY A 454 -28.99 9.23 20.64
N ASN A 455 -28.44 8.80 21.77
CA ASN A 455 -28.65 9.40 23.10
C ASN A 455 -27.39 10.04 23.69
N ASN A 456 -26.38 10.30 22.85
CA ASN A 456 -25.19 11.08 23.20
C ASN A 456 -24.38 10.53 24.41
N ARG A 457 -24.25 9.19 24.51
CA ARG A 457 -23.56 8.51 25.64
C ARG A 457 -22.16 7.98 25.33
N ASP A 458 -21.72 7.95 24.06
CA ASP A 458 -20.33 7.57 23.71
C ASP A 458 -19.52 8.80 23.28
N ARG A 459 -18.63 9.27 24.17
CA ARG A 459 -17.60 10.27 23.86
C ARG A 459 -16.31 9.55 23.47
N GLY A 460 -16.04 9.40 22.17
CA GLY A 460 -14.70 8.97 21.75
C GLY A 460 -14.59 8.37 20.35
N VAL A 461 -14.75 9.18 19.31
CA VAL A 461 -14.14 8.87 17.99
C VAL A 461 -13.59 10.18 17.42
N ASN A 462 -12.26 10.33 17.40
CA ASN A 462 -11.55 11.46 16.81
C ASN A 462 -11.23 11.15 15.33
N ILE A 463 -11.84 11.90 14.41
CA ILE A 463 -11.68 11.77 12.95
C ILE A 463 -10.33 12.32 12.44
N GLU A 464 -9.58 13.08 13.24
CA GLU A 464 -8.24 13.59 12.84
C GLU A 464 -7.22 12.49 12.50
N ALA A 465 -7.38 11.29 13.06
CA ALA A 465 -6.46 10.18 12.80
C ALA A 465 -6.57 9.60 11.38
N LEU A 466 -7.64 9.89 10.64
CA LEU A 466 -7.86 9.37 9.28
C LEU A 466 -7.15 10.20 8.19
N VAL A 467 -6.75 11.44 8.48
CA VAL A 467 -6.29 12.41 7.48
C VAL A 467 -4.76 12.57 7.45
N LYS A 468 -4.06 12.15 8.51
CA LYS A 468 -2.58 12.19 8.56
C LYS A 468 -1.97 11.03 7.76
N GLY A 469 -1.93 11.21 6.44
CA GLY A 469 -1.35 10.25 5.50
C GLY A 469 -1.63 10.56 4.02
N LEU A 470 -2.54 11.49 3.73
CA LEU A 470 -2.85 11.95 2.38
C LEU A 470 -2.04 13.21 2.04
N VAL A 471 -1.44 13.23 0.85
CA VAL A 471 -0.67 14.37 0.33
C VAL A 471 -1.59 15.58 0.20
N GLN A 472 -1.21 16.73 0.77
CA GLN A 472 -2.00 17.99 0.71
C GLN A 472 -2.41 18.39 -0.73
N SER A 473 -1.66 17.98 -1.75
CA SER A 473 -1.99 18.27 -3.16
C SER A 473 -3.20 17.51 -3.70
N ILE A 474 -3.73 16.50 -2.99
CA ILE A 474 -4.91 15.71 -3.38
C ILE A 474 -6.22 16.49 -3.11
N PHE A 475 -6.22 17.52 -2.27
CA PHE A 475 -7.44 18.20 -1.80
C PHE A 475 -7.77 19.53 -2.50
N ALA A 476 -7.07 19.88 -3.58
CA ALA A 476 -7.40 21.04 -4.40
C ALA A 476 -8.52 20.71 -5.40
N PHE A 477 -9.73 20.47 -4.90
CA PHE A 477 -10.92 20.31 -5.75
C PHE A 477 -11.48 21.69 -6.08
N GLY A 478 -11.58 22.04 -7.37
CA GLY A 478 -12.23 23.27 -7.79
C GLY A 478 -13.75 23.16 -7.66
N ALA A 479 -14.32 23.59 -6.54
CA ALA A 479 -15.77 23.72 -6.38
C ALA A 479 -16.25 25.12 -6.78
N LYS A 480 -17.26 25.22 -7.65
CA LYS A 480 -17.93 26.49 -7.96
C LYS A 480 -18.97 26.82 -6.89
N ARG A 481 -18.75 27.90 -6.15
CA ARG A 481 -19.73 28.44 -5.19
C ARG A 481 -20.96 28.95 -5.95
N LYS A 482 -22.16 28.45 -5.63
CA LYS A 482 -23.41 28.96 -6.18
C LYS A 482 -23.91 30.10 -5.29
N GLY A 483 -23.77 31.35 -5.72
CA GLY A 483 -24.45 32.50 -5.06
C GLY A 483 -23.62 33.75 -4.73
N SER A 484 -22.30 33.79 -4.95
CA SER A 484 -21.52 35.04 -4.80
C SER A 484 -20.87 35.40 -6.14
N GLY A 485 -21.18 36.58 -6.66
CA GLY A 485 -20.52 37.11 -7.85
C GLY A 485 -19.00 37.12 -7.69
N ALA A 486 -18.32 36.84 -8.81
CA ALA A 486 -16.89 36.55 -8.97
C ALA A 486 -16.46 35.14 -8.50
N GLY A 487 -16.04 34.33 -9.48
CA GLY A 487 -15.56 32.96 -9.25
C GLY A 487 -14.17 32.96 -8.62
N SER A 488 -14.09 32.42 -7.41
CA SER A 488 -12.84 32.04 -6.74
C SER A 488 -12.81 30.54 -6.47
N VAL A 489 -11.61 29.95 -6.56
CA VAL A 489 -11.32 28.55 -6.26
C VAL A 489 -11.02 28.43 -4.77
N VAL A 490 -11.66 27.48 -4.08
CA VAL A 490 -11.44 27.18 -2.65
C VAL A 490 -11.09 25.70 -2.45
N THR A 491 -10.31 25.40 -1.42
CA THR A 491 -9.80 24.07 -1.04
C THR A 491 -10.77 23.32 -0.11
N LEU A 492 -10.69 21.98 -0.04
CA LEU A 492 -11.52 21.20 0.89
C LEU A 492 -11.25 21.58 2.37
N ALA A 493 -10.02 21.99 2.70
CA ALA A 493 -9.68 22.49 4.03
C ALA A 493 -10.45 23.78 4.39
N GLU A 494 -10.67 24.67 3.42
CA GLU A 494 -11.47 25.90 3.61
C GLU A 494 -12.97 25.60 3.73
N VAL A 495 -13.46 24.57 3.04
CA VAL A 495 -14.85 24.09 3.20
C VAL A 495 -15.07 23.48 4.59
N ILE A 496 -14.11 22.69 5.08
CA ILE A 496 -14.15 22.09 6.42
C ILE A 496 -13.98 23.15 7.52
N ALA A 497 -13.15 24.16 7.30
CA ALA A 497 -13.02 25.32 8.20
C ALA A 497 -14.31 26.14 8.26
N TYR A 498 -14.97 26.35 7.11
CA TYR A 498 -16.26 27.05 7.04
C TYR A 498 -17.39 26.31 7.79
N ASP A 499 -17.47 24.98 7.68
CA ASP A 499 -18.44 24.17 8.43
C ASP A 499 -18.16 24.17 9.95
N LYS A 500 -16.89 24.25 10.33
CA LYS A 500 -16.47 24.39 11.74
C LYS A 500 -16.85 25.77 12.29
N ASP A 501 -16.58 26.84 11.55
CA ASP A 501 -16.88 28.22 11.96
C ASP A 501 -18.40 28.48 12.07
N ASN A 502 -19.20 27.83 11.22
CA ASN A 502 -20.67 27.90 11.32
C ASN A 502 -21.25 27.06 12.47
N TRP A 503 -20.53 26.02 12.94
CA TRP A 503 -20.98 25.21 14.07
C TRP A 503 -20.88 26.01 15.39
N ASP A 504 -19.88 26.89 15.52
CA ASP A 504 -19.73 27.74 16.70
C ASP A 504 -20.76 28.89 16.72
N ASP A 505 -21.20 29.41 15.56
CA ASP A 505 -22.33 30.37 15.49
C ASP A 505 -23.68 29.72 15.86
N VAL A 506 -23.92 28.48 15.42
CA VAL A 506 -25.13 27.71 15.81
C VAL A 506 -25.12 27.37 17.30
N ARG A 507 -23.96 26.99 17.86
CA ARG A 507 -23.81 26.76 19.30
C ARG A 507 -24.08 28.03 20.11
N THR A 508 -23.53 29.16 19.70
CA THR A 508 -23.74 30.46 20.38
C THR A 508 -25.21 30.90 20.34
N ARG A 509 -25.91 30.65 19.23
CA ARG A 509 -27.35 30.91 19.10
C ARG A 509 -28.19 29.98 19.96
N LEU A 510 -27.80 28.71 20.09
CA LEU A 510 -28.51 27.75 20.93
C LEU A 510 -28.30 28.02 22.43
N GLU A 511 -27.09 28.41 22.85
CA GLU A 511 -26.80 28.84 24.22
C GLU A 511 -27.55 30.15 24.57
N ALA A 512 -27.70 31.07 23.62
CA ALA A 512 -28.51 32.28 23.79
C ALA A 512 -30.02 31.99 23.84
N ILE A 513 -30.49 30.91 23.21
CA ILE A 513 -31.89 30.45 23.28
C ILE A 513 -32.14 29.73 24.61
N GLU A 514 -31.24 28.87 25.08
CA GLU A 514 -31.32 28.22 26.40
C GLU A 514 -31.34 29.25 27.54
N LYS A 515 -30.48 30.27 27.49
CA LYS A 515 -30.44 31.32 28.52
C LYS A 515 -31.69 32.23 28.55
N ASN A 516 -32.43 32.31 27.45
CA ASN A 516 -33.72 32.99 27.36
C ASN A 516 -34.90 32.09 27.79
N LEU A 517 -34.73 30.77 27.79
CA LEU A 517 -35.72 29.81 28.27
C LEU A 517 -35.61 29.55 29.78
N GLU A 518 -34.47 29.84 30.41
CA GLU A 518 -34.29 29.73 31.87
C GLU A 518 -34.72 31.00 32.65
N ASN A 519 -34.94 32.14 31.98
CA ASN A 519 -35.39 33.41 32.59
C ASN A 519 -36.86 33.76 32.31
N LYS A 520 -37.65 32.79 31.83
CA LYS A 520 -39.12 32.85 31.71
C LYS A 520 -39.70 31.62 32.39
#